data_AF-A0A0N0CUK0-F1
#
_entry.id   AF-A0A0N0CUK0-F1
#
_cell.length_a   1.000
_cell.length_b   1.000
_cell.length_c   1.000
_cell.angle_alpha   90.00
_cell.angle_beta   90.00
_cell.angle_gamma   90.00
#
_symmetry.space_group_name_H-M   'P 1'
#
loop_
_entity.id
_entity.type
_entity.pdbx_description
1 polymer ?
#
loop_
_entity_poly.entity_id
_entity_poly.type
_entity_poly.pdbx_seq_one_letter_code
_entity_poly.pdbx_strand_id
1 'polypeptide(L)' 'MEVRLFYRTQRDLATALNQLVDAYWQEEIKEDELIEGIKSMYEHNQEKLIKNNEFTKVVQQQSGKRRLAIVGKILEKEIG' A
#
# COMPACT_ATOMS: atom_id res chain seq x y z
N MET A 1 -0.73 0.69 14.73
CA MET A 1 0.36 0.12 13.91
C MET A 1 1.31 1.22 13.51
N GLU A 2 2.61 0.98 13.48
CA GLU A 2 3.59 2.00 13.07
C GLU A 2 3.93 1.82 11.57
N VAL A 3 3.52 2.79 10.75
CA VAL A 3 3.86 2.81 9.31
C VAL A 3 5.29 3.35 9.17
N ARG A 4 6.16 2.58 8.52
CA ARG A 4 7.52 3.02 8.19
C ARG A 4 7.54 3.73 6.85
N LEU A 5 8.44 4.69 6.69
CA LEU A 5 8.67 5.37 5.41
C LEU A 5 9.38 4.46 4.40
N PHE A 6 10.41 3.71 4.82
CA PHE A 6 11.23 2.91 3.92
C PHE A 6 11.19 1.42 4.27
N TYR A 7 10.87 0.60 3.28
CA TYR A 7 10.86 -0.86 3.40
C TYR A 7 12.02 -1.48 2.64
N ARG A 8 12.67 -2.46 3.28
CA ARG A 8 13.86 -3.11 2.74
C ARG A 8 13.55 -3.92 1.49
N THR A 9 12.42 -4.64 1.47
CA THR A 9 12.04 -5.50 0.35
C THR A 9 10.60 -5.26 -0.10
N GLN A 10 10.26 -5.74 -1.31
CA GLN A 10 8.88 -5.74 -1.80
C GLN A 10 7.94 -6.56 -0.89
N ARG A 11 8.45 -7.62 -0.23
CA ARG A 11 7.66 -8.42 0.71
C ARG A 11 7.34 -7.62 1.97
N ASP A 12 8.34 -6.95 2.56
CA ASP A 12 8.12 -6.13 3.76
C ASP A 12 7.12 -5.01 3.47
N LEU A 13 7.26 -4.35 2.31
CA LEU A 13 6.34 -3.33 1.85
C LEU A 13 4.91 -3.88 1.71
N ALA A 14 4.75 -5.03 1.03
CA ALA A 14 3.45 -5.65 0.84
C ALA A 14 2.81 -6.11 2.16
N THR A 15 3.60 -6.62 3.10
CA THR A 15 3.14 -6.99 4.44
C THR A 15 2.58 -5.78 5.18
N ALA A 16 3.33 -4.66 5.20
CA ALA A 16 2.85 -3.45 5.85
C ALA A 16 1.61 -2.86 5.16
N LEU A 17 1.54 -2.92 3.83
CA LEU A 17 0.38 -2.48 3.05
C LEU A 17 -0.87 -3.29 3.40
N ASN A 18 -0.70 -4.61 3.53
CA ASN A 18 -1.79 -5.50 3.93
C ASN A 18 -2.29 -5.17 5.32
N GLN A 19 -1.36 -5.02 6.25
CA GLN A 19 -1.67 -4.69 7.63
C GLN A 19 -2.43 -3.35 7.70
N LEU A 20 -1.99 -2.32 6.96
CA LEU A 20 -2.66 -1.03 6.94
C LEU A 20 -4.10 -1.11 6.41
N VAL A 21 -4.32 -1.82 5.30
CA VAL A 21 -5.68 -2.03 4.75
C VAL A 21 -6.55 -2.87 5.69
N ASP A 22 -5.96 -3.89 6.32
CA ASP A 22 -6.68 -4.76 7.26
C ASP A 22 -7.11 -3.99 8.51
N ALA A 23 -6.22 -3.13 9.05
CA ALA A 23 -6.54 -2.25 10.18
C ALA A 23 -7.70 -1.30 9.87
N TYR A 24 -7.76 -0.77 8.64
CA TYR A 24 -8.90 0.04 8.20
C TYR A 24 -10.20 -0.77 8.18
N TRP A 25 -10.17 -2.00 7.63
CA TRP A 25 -11.34 -2.88 7.62
C TRP A 25 -11.79 -3.34 9.00
N GLN A 26 -10.86 -3.39 9.95
CA GLN A 26 -11.12 -3.73 11.35
C GLN A 26 -11.52 -2.52 12.19
N GLU A 27 -11.71 -1.34 11.56
CA GLU A 27 -12.06 -0.08 12.24
C GLU A 27 -11.01 0.37 13.28
N GLU A 28 -9.76 -0.10 13.15
CA GLU A 28 -8.65 0.26 14.04
C GLU A 28 -8.00 1.60 13.67
N ILE A 29 -8.16 2.03 12.42
CA ILE A 29 -7.70 3.31 11.89
C ILE A 29 -8.80 3.97 11.05
N LYS A 30 -8.73 5.28 10.92
CA LYS A 30 -9.66 6.06 10.09
C LYS A 30 -9.25 6.06 8.61
N GLU A 31 -10.18 6.50 7.76
CA GLU A 31 -9.95 6.64 6.31
C GLU A 31 -8.76 7.56 6.01
N ASP A 32 -8.63 8.69 6.71
CA ASP A 32 -7.51 9.62 6.50
C ASP A 32 -6.16 8.96 6.81
N GLU A 33 -6.08 8.16 7.87
CA GLU A 33 -4.85 7.43 8.25
C GLU A 33 -4.49 6.36 7.21
N LEU A 34 -5.48 5.68 6.64
CA LEU A 34 -5.26 4.75 5.52
C LEU A 34 -4.69 5.47 4.30
N ILE A 35 -5.31 6.60 3.93
CA ILE A 35 -4.93 7.38 2.76
C ILE A 35 -3.50 7.91 2.92
N GLU A 36 -3.22 8.57 4.04
CA GLU A 36 -1.88 9.11 4.35
C GLU A 36 -0.82 8.01 4.38
N GLY A 37 -1.12 6.88 5.02
CA GLY A 37 -0.23 5.74 5.09
C GLY A 37 0.11 5.17 3.70
N ILE A 38 -0.91 4.95 2.84
CA ILE A 38 -0.69 4.43 1.48
C ILE A 38 0.13 5.41 0.63
N LYS A 39 -0.19 6.72 0.69
CA LYS A 39 0.55 7.75 -0.04
C LYS A 39 2.02 7.80 0.39
N SER A 40 2.26 7.84 1.69
CA SER A 40 3.62 7.87 2.26
C SER A 40 4.43 6.64 1.87
N MET A 41 3.82 5.46 1.93
CA MET A 41 4.45 4.21 1.51
C MET A 41 4.78 4.21 0.01
N TYR A 42 3.91 4.76 -0.83
CA TYR A 42 4.15 4.88 -2.27
C TYR A 42 5.28 5.85 -2.60
N GLU A 43 5.23 7.07 -2.06
CA GLU A 43 6.22 8.14 -2.29
C GLU A 43 7.65 7.65 -2.03
N HIS A 44 7.85 6.91 -0.94
CA HIS A 44 9.19 6.49 -0.49
C HIS A 44 9.62 5.11 -1.01
N ASN A 45 8.72 4.35 -1.66
CA ASN A 45 9.00 2.97 -2.10
C ASN A 45 8.46 2.65 -3.51
N GLN A 46 8.28 3.65 -4.36
CA GLN A 46 7.63 3.53 -5.67
C GLN A 46 8.17 2.35 -6.50
N GLU A 47 9.49 2.21 -6.63
CA GLU A 47 10.15 1.12 -7.39
C GLU A 47 9.85 -0.29 -6.86
N LYS A 48 9.51 -0.40 -5.57
CA LYS A 48 9.16 -1.67 -4.91
C LYS A 48 7.67 -1.96 -5.05
N LEU A 49 6.85 -0.91 -5.17
CA LEU A 49 5.40 -1.03 -5.25
C LEU A 49 4.89 -1.20 -6.68
N ILE A 50 5.36 -0.36 -7.60
CA ILE A 50 4.89 -0.25 -8.97
C ILE A 50 6.05 -0.41 -9.96
N LYS A 51 5.82 -1.18 -11.03
CA LYS A 51 6.70 -1.29 -12.18
C LYS A 51 5.86 -1.36 -13.45
N ASN A 52 6.23 -0.61 -14.48
CA ASN A 52 5.48 -0.52 -15.74
C ASN A 52 4.00 -0.14 -15.53
N ASN A 53 3.75 0.80 -14.62
CA ASN A 53 2.39 1.26 -14.27
C ASN A 53 1.47 0.18 -13.67
N GLU A 54 2.03 -0.93 -13.19
CA GLU A 54 1.31 -2.00 -12.50
C GLU A 54 1.98 -2.34 -11.17
N PHE A 55 1.22 -2.87 -10.21
CA PHE A 55 1.82 -3.40 -8.98
C PHE A 55 2.84 -4.50 -9.31
N THR A 56 3.97 -4.53 -8.60
CA THR A 56 4.98 -5.58 -8.83
C THR A 56 4.40 -6.98 -8.55
N LYS A 57 4.92 -8.02 -9.21
CA LYS A 57 4.43 -9.40 -9.03
C LYS A 57 4.46 -9.87 -7.57
N VAL A 58 5.47 -9.47 -6.80
CA VAL A 58 5.57 -9.82 -5.37
C VAL A 58 4.44 -9.17 -4.59
N VAL A 59 4.17 -7.88 -4.81
CA VAL A 59 3.06 -7.17 -4.18
C VAL A 59 1.71 -7.80 -4.57
N GLN A 60 1.51 -8.13 -5.85
CA GLN A 60 0.30 -8.83 -6.32
C GLN A 60 0.05 -10.15 -5.60
N GLN A 61 1.09 -10.97 -5.46
CA GLN A 61 1.00 -12.27 -4.80
C GLN A 61 0.75 -12.15 -3.29
N GLN A 62 1.37 -11.18 -2.62
CA GLN A 62 1.27 -11.02 -1.17
C GLN A 62 -0.02 -10.30 -0.75
N SER A 63 -0.49 -9.32 -1.52
CA SER A 63 -1.60 -8.45 -1.10
C SER A 63 -2.97 -8.91 -1.59
N GLY A 64 -3.01 -9.62 -2.72
CA GLY A 64 -4.24 -10.09 -3.32
C GLY A 64 -5.13 -8.98 -3.89
N LYS A 65 -6.11 -9.38 -4.71
CA LYS A 65 -6.89 -8.45 -5.54
C LYS A 65 -7.68 -7.40 -4.74
N ARG A 66 -8.28 -7.79 -3.60
CA ARG A 66 -9.17 -6.91 -2.83
C ARG A 66 -8.42 -5.73 -2.21
N ARG A 67 -7.25 -5.97 -1.61
CA ARG A 67 -6.44 -4.90 -1.01
C ARG A 67 -5.86 -4.00 -2.08
N LEU A 68 -5.32 -4.59 -3.15
CA LEU A 68 -4.75 -3.81 -4.24
C LEU A 68 -5.78 -2.96 -4.99
N ALA A 69 -7.05 -3.35 -5.03
CA ALA A 69 -8.10 -2.49 -5.58
C ALA A 69 -8.29 -1.19 -4.77
N ILE A 70 -8.21 -1.26 -3.44
CA ILE A 70 -8.30 -0.08 -2.58
C ILE A 70 -7.06 0.79 -2.73
N VAL A 71 -5.88 0.15 -2.65
CA VAL A 71 -4.59 0.84 -2.80
C VAL A 71 -4.50 1.53 -4.16
N GLY A 72 -4.88 0.82 -5.23
CA GLY A 72 -4.92 1.38 -6.59
C GLY A 72 -5.82 2.61 -6.68
N LYS A 73 -7.04 2.55 -6.14
CA LYS A 73 -7.96 3.71 -6.12
C LYS A 73 -7.41 4.92 -5.37
N ILE A 74 -6.66 4.69 -4.29
CA ILE A 74 -6.05 5.78 -3.52
C ILE A 74 -4.92 6.41 -4.31
N LEU A 75 -4.08 5.61 -4.97
CA LEU A 75 -2.96 6.10 -5.76
C LEU A 75 -3.40 6.73 -7.09
N GLU A 76 -4.44 6.23 -7.73
CA GLU A 76 -5.02 6.83 -8.96
C GLU A 76 -5.52 8.27 -8.72
N LYS A 77 -6.00 8.59 -7.51
CA LYS A 77 -6.39 9.97 -7.16
C LYS A 77 -5.20 10.95 -7.08
N GLU A 78 -3.96 10.46 -6.99
CA GLU A 78 -2.75 11.28 -6.86
C GLU A 78 -1.92 11.34 -8.14
N ILE A 79 -2.16 10.45 -9.10
CA ILE A 79 -1.45 10.38 -10.39
C ILE A 79 -2.27 11.07 -11.52
N GLY A 80 -3.36 11.76 -11.14
CA GLY A 80 -4.19 12.56 -12.03
C GLY A 80 -3.61 13.94 -12.32
#